data_AF-A0A5N8AFI3-F1
#
_entry.id   AF-A0A5N8AFI3-F1
#
_cell.length_a   1.000
_cell.length_b   1.000
_cell.length_c   1.000
_cell.angle_alpha   90.00
_cell.angle_beta   90.00
_cell.angle_gamma   90.00
#
_symmetry.space_group_name_H-M   'P 1'
#
loop_
_entity.id
_entity.type
_entity.pdbx_description
1 polymer ?
#
loop_
_entity_poly.entity_id
_entity_poly.type
_entity_poly.pdbx_seq_one_letter_code
_entity_poly.pdbx_strand_id
1 'polypeptide(L)'
;MSRRLVTRRQRLVRVREAQHAMAIAETIRAKDVVQSLSDNAARVARVRGELFEAQVAQMGGSFAAHRELADRLEKAGKQLEGAIYDAHKVVNQKQDMQVSANRDREIALRLKDRARALQEAQMEARIAAITRYRRMKQQGE
;
A
#
# COMPACT_ATOMS: atom_id res chain seq x y z
N MET A 1 -23.47 2.29 28.51
CA MET A 1 -22.37 1.53 27.85
C MET A 1 -22.12 1.95 26.39
N SER A 2 -23.15 2.25 25.59
CA SER A 2 -23.00 2.48 24.14
C SER A 2 -22.04 3.63 23.73
N ARG A 3 -22.05 4.79 24.40
CA ARG A 3 -21.15 5.92 24.06
C ARG A 3 -19.65 5.58 24.16
N ARG A 4 -19.23 4.81 25.18
CA ARG A 4 -17.83 4.36 25.33
C ARG A 4 -17.41 3.40 24.21
N LEU A 5 -18.33 2.55 23.76
CA LEU A 5 -18.08 1.63 22.64
C LEU A 5 -17.86 2.39 21.34
N VAL A 6 -18.69 3.40 21.04
CA VAL A 6 -18.51 4.25 19.85
C VAL A 6 -17.16 4.96 19.87
N THR A 7 -16.76 5.56 20.99
CA THR A 7 -15.43 6.19 21.10
C THR A 7 -14.29 5.19 20.90
N ARG A 8 -14.40 3.97 21.43
CA ARG A 8 -13.41 2.91 21.21
C ARG A 8 -13.31 2.52 19.73
N ARG A 9 -14.45 2.39 19.04
CA ARG A 9 -14.48 2.07 17.60
C ARG A 9 -13.95 3.23 16.74
N GLN A 10 -14.22 4.48 17.12
CA GLN A 10 -13.63 5.66 16.47
C GLN A 10 -12.10 5.63 16.54
N ARG A 11 -11.52 5.30 17.71
CA ARG A 11 -10.07 5.17 17.87
C ARG A 11 -9.49 4.05 17.00
N LEU A 12 -10.17 2.90 16.95
CA LEU A 12 -9.78 1.79 16.09
C LEU A 12 -9.76 2.20 14.62
N VAL A 13 -10.77 2.93 14.14
CA VAL A 13 -10.81 3.44 12.76
C VAL A 13 -9.58 4.30 12.47
N ARG A 14 -9.23 5.25 13.34
CA ARG A 14 -8.05 6.11 13.15
C ARG A 14 -6.76 5.29 13.03
N VAL A 15 -6.59 4.27 13.86
CA VAL A 15 -5.42 3.37 13.78
C VAL A 15 -5.42 2.61 12.45
N ARG A 16 -6.56 2.10 12.01
CA ARG A 16 -6.65 1.37 10.72
C ARG A 16 -6.44 2.28 9.51
N GLU A 17 -6.89 3.52 9.57
CA GLU A 17 -6.62 4.53 8.54
C GLU A 17 -5.12 4.81 8.42
N ALA A 18 -4.44 5.01 9.56
CA ALA A 18 -2.99 5.20 9.57
C ALA A 18 -2.24 3.97 9.03
N GLN A 19 -2.62 2.76 9.45
CA GLN A 19 -2.02 1.51 8.94
C GLN A 19 -2.24 1.33 7.43
N HIS A 20 -3.43 1.65 6.92
CA HIS A 20 -3.71 1.60 5.49
C HIS A 20 -2.88 2.63 4.71
N ALA A 21 -2.75 3.86 5.23
CA ALA A 21 -1.90 4.89 4.62
C ALA A 21 -0.43 4.47 4.60
N MET A 22 0.07 3.86 5.67
CA MET A 22 1.43 3.29 5.71
C MET A 22 1.61 2.18 4.68
N ALA A 23 0.65 1.26 4.57
CA ALA A 23 0.72 0.17 3.59
C ALA A 23 0.73 0.70 2.14
N ILE A 24 -0.07 1.75 1.84
CA ILE A 24 -0.02 2.44 0.54
C ILE A 24 1.39 3.01 0.29
N ALA A 25 1.93 3.75 1.26
CA ALA A 25 3.24 4.37 1.13
C ALA A 25 4.35 3.32 0.92
N GLU A 26 4.30 2.18 1.61
CA GLU A 26 5.25 1.09 1.40
C GLU A 26 5.14 0.46 0.02
N THR A 27 3.93 0.28 -0.51
CA THR A 27 3.73 -0.20 -1.89
C THR A 27 4.31 0.77 -2.90
N ILE A 28 4.13 2.09 -2.70
CA ILE A 28 4.70 3.11 -3.58
C ILE A 28 6.23 3.03 -3.56
N ARG A 29 6.84 3.00 -2.38
CA ARG A 29 8.31 2.86 -2.25
C ARG A 29 8.84 1.60 -2.95
N ALA A 30 8.14 0.48 -2.83
CA ALA A 30 8.54 -0.75 -3.51
C ALA A 30 8.47 -0.62 -5.04
N LYS A 31 7.47 0.10 -5.56
CA LYS A 31 7.36 0.41 -7.00
C LYS A 31 8.46 1.35 -7.46
N ASP A 32 8.84 2.34 -6.65
CA ASP A 32 9.93 3.26 -6.97
C ASP A 32 11.27 2.50 -7.09
N VAL A 33 11.48 1.47 -6.26
CA VAL A 33 12.66 0.59 -6.37
C VAL A 33 12.66 -0.16 -7.71
N VAL A 34 11.53 -0.74 -8.11
CA VAL A 34 11.40 -1.41 -9.43
C VAL A 34 11.69 -0.43 -10.57
N GLN A 35 11.17 0.80 -10.49
CA GLN A 35 11.40 1.82 -11.51
C GLN A 35 12.89 2.18 -11.60
N SER A 36 13.54 2.42 -10.46
CA SER A 36 14.97 2.73 -10.40
C SER A 36 15.84 1.62 -10.98
N LEU A 37 15.53 0.35 -10.68
CA LEU A 37 16.23 -0.80 -11.25
C LEU A 37 16.01 -0.92 -12.76
N SER A 38 14.77 -0.71 -13.23
CA SER A 38 14.43 -0.71 -14.66
C SER A 38 15.17 0.40 -15.42
N ASP A 39 15.24 1.59 -14.84
CA ASP A 39 15.97 2.72 -15.42
C ASP A 39 17.48 2.43 -15.49
N ASN A 40 18.04 1.79 -14.47
CA ASN A 40 19.43 1.35 -14.48
C ASN A 40 19.68 0.28 -15.54
N ALA A 41 18.78 -0.69 -15.70
CA ALA A 41 18.88 -1.71 -16.74
C ALA A 41 18.84 -1.09 -18.14
N ALA A 42 17.94 -0.13 -18.37
CA ALA A 42 17.87 0.62 -19.62
C ALA A 42 19.15 1.42 -19.90
N ARG A 43 19.74 2.05 -18.86
CA ARG A 43 21.03 2.73 -18.97
C ARG A 43 22.17 1.78 -19.35
N VAL A 44 22.27 0.62 -18.69
CA VAL A 44 23.29 -0.40 -19.01
C VAL A 44 23.12 -0.91 -20.45
N ALA A 45 21.89 -1.18 -20.88
CA ALA A 45 21.60 -1.61 -22.24
C ALA A 45 22.02 -0.56 -23.29
N ARG A 46 21.77 0.73 -23.00
CA ARG A 46 22.17 1.84 -23.88
C ARG A 46 23.69 1.97 -23.98
N VAL A 47 24.40 2.01 -22.84
CA VAL A 47 25.87 2.09 -22.80
C VAL A 47 26.49 0.91 -23.54
N ARG A 48 25.91 -0.29 -23.42
CA ARG A 48 26.36 -1.46 -24.19
C ARG A 48 26.15 -1.25 -25.70
N GLY A 49 24.99 -0.75 -26.11
CA GLY A 49 24.71 -0.44 -27.52
C GLY A 49 25.71 0.56 -28.11
N GLU A 50 25.91 1.68 -27.42
CA GLU A 50 26.88 2.72 -27.80
C GLU A 50 28.32 2.17 -27.91
N LEU A 51 28.71 1.28 -26.98
CA LEU A 51 30.03 0.64 -27.00
C LEU A 51 30.23 -0.22 -28.26
N PHE A 52 29.20 -0.97 -28.69
CA PHE A 52 29.28 -1.82 -29.89
C PHE A 52 29.22 -1.01 -31.19
N GLU A 53 28.47 0.10 -31.24
CA GLU A 53 28.46 1.01 -32.39
C GLU A 53 29.82 1.68 -32.59
N ALA A 54 30.46 2.14 -31.51
CA ALA A 54 31.79 2.73 -31.54
C ALA A 54 32.89 1.74 -31.95
N GLN A 55 32.72 0.45 -31.62
CA GLN A 55 33.69 -0.60 -31.91
C GLN A 55 33.86 -0.88 -33.41
N VAL A 56 32.82 -0.65 -34.23
CA VAL A 56 32.88 -0.76 -35.70
C VAL A 56 33.78 0.34 -36.31
N ALA A 57 33.97 1.47 -35.62
CA ALA A 57 34.71 2.63 -36.14
C ALA A 57 36.21 2.65 -35.76
N GLN A 58 36.67 1.86 -34.77
CA GLN A 58 38.04 1.91 -34.25
C GLN A 58 38.66 0.51 -34.07
N MET A 59 38.94 -0.20 -35.17
CA MET A 59 39.80 -1.40 -35.12
C MET A 59 41.28 -1.00 -35.18
N GLY A 60 41.99 -1.07 -34.04
CA GLY A 60 43.45 -0.85 -34.05
C GLY A 60 44.24 -1.06 -32.75
N GLY A 61 43.64 -1.10 -31.55
CA GLY A 61 44.44 -1.32 -30.33
C GLY A 61 43.72 -1.55 -29.01
N SER A 62 42.43 -1.19 -28.90
CA SER A 62 41.67 -1.25 -27.63
C SER A 62 40.68 -2.43 -27.52
N PHE A 63 40.76 -3.41 -28.42
CA PHE A 63 39.72 -4.44 -28.57
C PHE A 63 39.51 -5.31 -27.31
N ALA A 64 40.59 -5.69 -26.62
CA ALA A 64 40.51 -6.51 -25.41
C ALA A 64 39.80 -5.79 -24.26
N ALA A 65 40.12 -4.51 -24.02
CA ALA A 65 39.47 -3.69 -23.00
C ALA A 65 37.98 -3.45 -23.30
N HIS A 66 37.63 -3.26 -24.57
CA HIS A 66 36.23 -3.13 -25.00
C HIS A 66 35.43 -4.41 -24.77
N ARG A 67 36.02 -5.57 -25.10
CA ARG A 67 35.39 -6.87 -24.86
C ARG A 67 35.16 -7.11 -23.37
N GLU A 68 36.15 -6.83 -22.54
CA GLU A 68 36.02 -6.98 -21.09
C GLU A 68 34.92 -6.06 -20.53
N LEU A 69 34.84 -4.81 -20.99
CA LEU A 69 33.78 -3.88 -20.60
C LEU A 69 32.40 -4.38 -21.05
N ALA A 70 32.28 -4.89 -22.28
CA ALA A 70 31.03 -5.48 -22.77
C ALA A 70 30.58 -6.67 -21.93
N ASP A 71 31.50 -7.58 -21.57
CA ASP A 71 31.22 -8.73 -20.70
C ASP A 71 30.75 -8.28 -19.31
N ARG A 72 31.35 -7.22 -18.75
CA ARG A 72 30.94 -6.63 -17.46
C ARG A 72 29.54 -6.02 -17.55
N LEU A 73 29.25 -5.28 -18.62
CA LEU A 73 27.91 -4.69 -18.85
C LEU A 73 26.85 -5.76 -19.05
N GLU A 74 27.16 -6.87 -19.74
CA GLU A 74 26.25 -8.00 -19.88
C GLU A 74 25.94 -8.67 -18.53
N LYS A 75 26.98 -8.91 -17.72
CA LYS A 75 26.80 -9.47 -16.36
C LYS A 75 25.96 -8.54 -15.49
N ALA A 76 26.24 -7.24 -15.53
CA ALA A 76 25.46 -6.25 -14.80
C ALA A 76 23.99 -6.22 -15.26
N GLY A 77 23.73 -6.33 -16.57
CA GLY A 77 22.38 -6.45 -17.13
C GLY A 77 21.63 -7.66 -16.57
N LYS A 78 22.25 -8.85 -16.61
CA LYS A 78 21.65 -10.09 -16.06
C LYS A 78 21.38 -10.00 -14.55
N GLN A 79 22.27 -9.37 -13.80
CA GLN A 79 22.05 -9.13 -12.36
C GLN A 79 20.88 -8.18 -12.12
N LEU A 80 20.75 -7.12 -12.93
CA LEU A 80 19.63 -6.19 -12.84
C LEU A 80 18.30 -6.87 -13.22
N GLU A 81 18.28 -7.75 -14.21
CA GLU A 81 17.08 -8.55 -14.55
C GLU A 81 16.62 -9.41 -13.37
N GLY A 82 17.55 -10.11 -12.71
CA GLY A 82 17.25 -10.87 -11.49
C GLY A 82 16.74 -9.98 -10.35
N ALA A 83 17.38 -8.83 -10.12
CA ALA A 83 16.96 -7.89 -9.10
C ALA A 83 15.57 -7.28 -9.39
N ILE A 84 15.24 -7.02 -10.65
CA ILE A 84 13.92 -6.54 -11.08
C ILE A 84 12.86 -7.61 -10.78
N TYR A 85 13.13 -8.87 -11.10
CA TYR A 85 12.24 -9.98 -10.79
C TYR A 85 11.94 -10.07 -9.29
N ASP A 86 12.98 -10.02 -8.44
CA ASP A 86 12.81 -10.05 -6.99
C ASP A 86 12.08 -8.81 -6.47
N ALA A 87 12.37 -7.63 -7.02
CA ALA A 87 11.69 -6.39 -6.65
C ALA A 87 10.19 -6.43 -7.00
N HIS A 88 9.80 -7.01 -8.14
CA HIS A 88 8.40 -7.25 -8.48
C HIS A 88 7.71 -8.18 -7.48
N LYS A 89 8.38 -9.23 -7.03
CA LYS A 89 7.86 -10.12 -5.98
C LYS A 89 7.59 -9.36 -4.68
N VAL A 90 8.48 -8.43 -4.30
CA VAL A 90 8.28 -7.56 -3.14
C VAL A 90 7.10 -6.61 -3.35
N VAL A 91 6.95 -6.02 -4.53
CA VAL A 91 5.78 -5.17 -4.85
C VAL A 91 4.47 -5.95 -4.66
N ASN A 92 4.40 -7.18 -5.18
CA ASN A 92 3.21 -8.02 -5.04
C ASN A 92 2.89 -8.30 -3.56
N GLN A 93 3.89 -8.65 -2.76
CA GLN A 93 3.71 -8.84 -1.31
C GLN A 93 3.18 -7.58 -0.61
N LYS A 94 3.70 -6.40 -1.00
CA LYS A 94 3.28 -5.10 -0.45
C LYS A 94 1.85 -4.75 -0.86
N GLN A 95 1.47 -5.05 -2.10
CA GLN A 95 0.09 -4.91 -2.58
C GLN A 95 -0.88 -5.82 -1.81
N ASP A 96 -0.52 -7.07 -1.55
CA ASP A 96 -1.35 -7.99 -0.76
C ASP A 96 -1.57 -7.46 0.66
N MET A 97 -0.52 -6.95 1.30
CA MET A 97 -0.61 -6.30 2.61
C MET A 97 -1.47 -5.03 2.57
N GLN A 98 -1.36 -4.23 1.51
CA GLN A 98 -2.21 -3.06 1.32
C GLN A 98 -3.69 -3.44 1.19
N VAL A 99 -4.01 -4.50 0.43
CA VAL A 99 -5.38 -5.01 0.31
C VAL A 99 -5.91 -5.49 1.66
N SER A 100 -5.10 -6.23 2.42
CA SER A 100 -5.44 -6.67 3.77
C SER A 100 -5.72 -5.48 4.71
N ALA A 101 -4.84 -4.46 4.69
CA ALA A 101 -5.00 -3.25 5.48
C ALA A 101 -6.26 -2.46 5.11
N ASN A 102 -6.63 -2.41 3.83
CA ASN A 102 -7.88 -1.78 3.41
C ASN A 102 -9.11 -2.55 3.92
N ARG A 103 -9.10 -3.90 3.84
CA ARG A 103 -10.18 -4.73 4.39
C ARG A 103 -10.35 -4.50 5.89
N ASP A 104 -9.25 -4.46 6.65
CA ASP A 104 -9.26 -4.15 8.09
C ASP A 104 -9.87 -2.77 8.38
N ARG A 105 -9.51 -1.76 7.57
CA ARG A 105 -10.07 -0.40 7.66
C ARG A 105 -11.57 -0.40 7.40
N GLU A 106 -12.04 -1.08 6.37
CA GLU A 106 -13.47 -1.19 6.06
C GLU A 106 -14.25 -1.89 7.18
N ILE A 107 -13.72 -2.98 7.73
CA ILE A 107 -14.32 -3.67 8.87
C ILE A 107 -14.43 -2.73 10.07
N ALA A 108 -13.37 -1.98 10.38
CA ALA A 108 -13.38 -1.01 11.48
C ALA A 108 -14.44 0.08 11.27
N LEU A 109 -14.60 0.59 10.05
CA LEU A 109 -15.64 1.56 9.70
C LEU A 109 -17.04 0.98 9.92
N ARG A 110 -17.33 -0.21 9.37
CA ARG A 110 -18.63 -0.88 9.56
C ARG A 110 -18.94 -1.13 11.04
N LEU A 111 -17.93 -1.50 11.84
CA LEU A 111 -18.10 -1.70 13.29
C LEU A 111 -18.39 -0.41 14.04
N LYS A 112 -17.80 0.72 13.62
CA LYS A 112 -18.10 2.05 14.18
C LYS A 112 -19.54 2.44 13.84
N ASP A 113 -19.95 2.27 12.60
CA ASP A 113 -21.29 2.65 12.13
C ASP A 113 -22.38 1.80 12.81
N ARG A 114 -22.15 0.48 12.94
CA ARG A 114 -23.03 -0.40 13.72
C ARG A 114 -23.11 0.00 15.19
N ALA A 115 -22.00 0.39 15.81
CA ALA A 115 -22.00 0.85 17.20
C ALA A 115 -22.79 2.16 17.36
N ARG A 116 -22.72 3.05 16.38
CA ARG A 116 -23.49 4.30 16.35
C ARG A 116 -24.99 4.04 16.20
N ALA A 117 -25.39 3.19 15.25
CA ALA A 117 -26.79 2.81 15.08
C ALA A 117 -27.38 2.19 16.37
N LEU A 118 -26.62 1.32 17.05
CA LEU A 118 -27.02 0.76 18.34
C LEU A 118 -27.13 1.82 19.44
N GLN A 119 -26.31 2.89 19.40
CA GLN A 119 -26.43 4.01 20.32
C GLN A 119 -27.72 4.80 20.09
N GLU A 120 -28.02 5.10 18.82
CA GLU A 120 -29.19 5.86 18.41
C GLU A 120 -30.47 5.11 18.77
N ALA A 121 -30.56 3.81 18.46
CA ALA A 121 -31.68 2.95 18.85
C ALA A 121 -31.89 2.89 20.38
N GLN A 122 -30.81 2.84 21.16
CA GLN A 122 -30.91 2.89 22.63
C GLN A 122 -31.40 4.25 23.14
N MET A 123 -31.05 5.36 22.48
CA MET A 123 -31.55 6.68 22.84
C MET A 123 -33.03 6.81 22.51
N GLU A 124 -33.44 6.38 21.32
CA GLU A 124 -34.85 6.38 20.89
C GLU A 124 -35.72 5.53 21.82
N ALA A 125 -35.27 4.32 22.18
CA ALA A 125 -35.98 3.46 23.13
C ALA A 125 -36.16 4.12 24.51
N ARG A 126 -35.14 4.84 24.99
CA ARG A 126 -35.22 5.60 26.25
C ARG A 126 -36.22 6.75 26.18
N ILE A 127 -36.20 7.53 25.09
CA ILE A 127 -37.13 8.66 24.88
C ILE A 127 -38.57 8.12 24.79
N ALA A 128 -38.79 7.05 24.04
CA ALA A 128 -40.09 6.41 23.92
C ALA A 128 -40.64 5.92 25.27
N ALA A 129 -39.79 5.34 26.12
CA ALA A 129 -40.17 4.89 27.46
C ALA A 129 -40.63 6.06 28.36
N ILE A 130 -39.92 7.19 28.34
CA ILE A 130 -40.29 8.39 29.11
C ILE A 130 -41.66 8.93 28.68
N THR A 131 -41.91 9.00 27.36
CA THR A 131 -43.18 9.47 26.82
C THR A 131 -44.35 8.56 27.21
N ARG A 132 -44.15 7.24 27.21
CA ARG A 132 -45.17 6.26 27.68
C ARG A 132 -45.47 6.42 29.16
N TYR A 133 -44.44 6.56 30.00
CA TYR A 133 -44.61 6.76 31.44
C TYR A 133 -45.37 8.07 31.75
N ARG A 134 -45.06 9.15 31.03
CA ARG A 134 -45.77 10.43 31.18
C ARG A 134 -47.26 10.31 30.81
N ARG A 135 -47.60 9.61 29.72
CA ARG A 135 -49.01 9.38 29.33
C ARG A 135 -49.76 8.51 30.35
N MET A 136 -49.16 7.44 30.84
CA MET A 136 -49.80 6.60 31.86
C MET A 136 -50.07 7.38 33.16
N LYS A 137 -49.15 8.25 33.58
CA LYS A 137 -49.34 9.10 34.77
C LYS A 137 -50.48 10.12 34.60
N GLN A 138 -50.70 10.63 33.39
CA GLN A 138 -51.78 11.60 33.09
C GLN A 138 -53.17 10.96 32.90
N GLN A 139 -53.27 9.64 32.70
CA GLN A 139 -54.55 8.93 32.57
C GLN A 139 -54.99 8.23 33.86
N GLY A 140 -54.17 8.27 34.90
CA GLY A 140 -54.46 7.69 36.22
C GLY A 140 -54.91 8.72 37.28
N GLU A 141 -55.12 9.97 36.87
CA GLU A 141 -55.87 11.01 37.61
C GLU A 141 -57.23 11.20 36.92
#